data_AF-A0A9W8B5E3-F1
#
_entry.id   AF-A0A9W8B5E3-F1
#
_cell.length_a   1.000
_cell.length_b   1.000
_cell.length_c   1.000
_cell.angle_alpha   90.00
_cell.angle_beta   90.00
_cell.angle_gamma   90.00
#
_symmetry.space_group_name_H-M   'P 1'
#
loop_
_entity.id
_entity.type
_entity.pdbx_description
1 polymer ?
#
loop_
_entity_poly.entity_id
_entity_poly.type
_entity_poly.pdbx_seq_one_letter_code
_entity_poly.pdbx_strand_id
1 'polypeptide(L)'
;MDAYRLQQQGPQPGDARSFSRNQTLVQIKGHGKIKNYVQYALKTLEIQSVSHITLEAEGEATVKAVTCAELIKRKCSRPLHQYTTVDTVSQTEIWDATQPSLD
;
A
#
# COMPACT_ATOMS: atom_id res chain seq x y z
N MET A 1 6.82 -2.70 -29.71
CA MET A 1 6.75 -2.02 -28.39
C MET A 1 8.12 -1.96 -27.71
N ASP A 2 9.20 -2.43 -28.35
CA ASP A 2 10.55 -2.57 -27.77
C ASP A 2 11.43 -1.30 -27.83
N ALA A 3 10.88 -0.18 -28.30
CA ALA A 3 11.62 1.07 -28.56
C ALA A 3 11.75 2.01 -27.35
N TYR A 4 11.11 1.69 -26.22
CA TYR A 4 11.10 2.52 -25.01
C TYR A 4 11.30 1.67 -23.76
N ARG A 5 12.12 2.15 -22.82
CA ARG A 5 12.35 1.54 -21.52
C ARG A 5 11.85 2.48 -20.42
N LEU A 6 10.99 1.96 -19.54
CA LEU A 6 10.54 2.69 -18.36
C LEU A 6 11.75 2.99 -17.46
N GLN A 7 11.97 4.27 -17.17
CA GLN A 7 12.94 4.68 -16.17
C GLN A 7 12.35 4.35 -14.79
N GLN A 8 12.99 3.46 -14.04
CA GLN A 8 12.59 3.22 -12.65
C GLN A 8 12.97 4.44 -11.82
N GLN A 9 12.02 5.35 -11.58
CA GLN A 9 12.19 6.34 -10.52
C GLN A 9 12.06 5.64 -9.16
N GLY A 10 13.04 5.87 -8.29
CA GLY A 10 12.89 5.58 -6.86
C GLY A 10 11.69 6.33 -6.27
N PRO A 11 11.19 5.91 -5.09
CA PRO A 11 10.07 6.59 -4.45
C PRO A 11 10.34 8.10 -4.38
N GLN A 12 9.38 8.92 -4.83
CA GLN A 12 9.52 10.37 -4.75
C GLN A 12 9.79 10.75 -3.28
N PRO A 13 10.78 11.62 -3.00
CA PRO A 13 11.08 12.08 -1.66
C PRO A 13 10.00 13.09 -1.24
N GLY A 14 8.84 12.57 -0.87
CA GLY A 14 7.71 13.33 -0.35
C GLY A 14 6.94 12.41 0.58
N ASP A 15 6.75 12.86 1.81
CA ASP A 15 5.91 12.23 2.83
C ASP A 15 6.54 11.09 3.62
N ALA A 16 7.61 11.41 4.36
CA ALA A 16 7.82 10.75 5.66
C ALA A 16 6.62 11.08 6.56
N ARG A 17 5.53 10.32 6.43
CA ARG A 17 4.33 10.51 7.24
C ARG A 17 4.68 10.16 8.68
N SER A 18 4.61 11.17 9.53
CA SER A 18 4.84 11.02 10.97
C SER A 18 3.60 10.43 11.60
N PHE A 19 3.62 9.14 11.91
CA PHE A 19 2.54 8.50 12.67
C PHE A 19 2.75 8.68 14.17
N SER A 20 1.67 8.96 14.90
CA SER A 20 1.70 8.89 16.37
C SER A 20 1.96 7.44 16.80
N ARG A 21 2.53 7.25 18.01
CA ARG A 21 2.89 5.93 18.57
C ARG A 21 1.74 4.90 18.55
N ASN A 22 0.48 5.36 18.49
CA ASN A 22 -0.71 4.52 18.53
C ASN A 22 -1.31 4.22 17.15
N GLN A 23 -0.61 4.54 16.06
CA GLN A 23 -1.07 4.34 14.69
C GLN A 23 -0.01 3.60 13.86
N THR A 24 -0.47 2.81 12.90
CA THR A 24 0.42 2.10 11.97
C THR A 24 -0.16 2.11 10.56
N LEU A 25 0.67 2.48 9.59
CA LEU A 25 0.35 2.39 8.16
C LEU A 25 0.91 1.10 7.58
N VAL A 26 0.07 0.37 6.85
CA VAL A 26 0.45 -0.81 6.09
C VAL A 26 0.18 -0.53 4.62
N GLN A 27 1.25 -0.38 3.84
CA GLN A 27 1.14 -0.22 2.39
C GLN A 27 0.99 -1.57 1.70
N ILE A 28 -0.14 -1.76 1.03
CA ILE A 28 -0.44 -2.96 0.25
C ILE A 28 0.12 -2.74 -1.16
N LYS A 29 0.98 -3.66 -1.61
CA LYS A 29 1.67 -3.59 -2.90
C LYS A 29 1.26 -4.73 -3.82
N GLY A 30 1.39 -4.50 -5.13
CA GLY A 30 1.01 -5.43 -6.20
C GLY A 30 1.59 -6.84 -6.06
N HIS A 31 2.87 -6.97 -5.70
CA HIS A 31 3.52 -8.28 -5.52
C HIS A 31 3.41 -8.87 -4.10
N GLY A 32 2.88 -8.11 -3.13
CA GLY A 32 2.78 -8.57 -1.75
C GLY A 32 1.71 -9.65 -1.54
N LYS A 33 2.01 -10.64 -0.68
CA LYS A 33 1.08 -11.73 -0.35
C LYS A 33 0.07 -11.29 0.71
N ILE A 34 -1.23 -11.51 0.44
CA ILE A 34 -2.35 -11.20 1.37
C ILE A 34 -2.09 -11.74 2.77
N LYS A 35 -1.63 -13.01 2.88
CA LYS A 35 -1.33 -13.66 4.16
C LYS A 35 -0.39 -12.83 5.03
N ASN A 36 0.66 -12.25 4.43
CA ASN A 36 1.66 -11.50 5.17
C ASN A 36 1.08 -10.20 5.73
N TYR A 37 0.27 -9.49 4.94
CA TYR A 37 -0.40 -8.27 5.37
C TYR A 37 -1.38 -8.53 6.51
N VAL A 38 -2.20 -9.58 6.39
CA VAL A 38 -3.16 -9.96 7.41
C VAL A 38 -2.46 -10.39 8.70
N GLN A 39 -1.39 -11.20 8.62
CA GLN A 39 -0.62 -11.62 9.79
C GLN A 39 0.04 -10.44 10.50
N TYR A 40 0.62 -9.51 9.75
CA TYR A 40 1.22 -8.30 10.30
C TYR A 40 0.16 -7.43 11.00
N ALA A 41 -0.96 -7.15 10.33
CA ALA A 41 -2.04 -6.35 10.88
C ALA A 41 -2.61 -6.93 12.19
N LEU A 42 -2.87 -8.23 12.25
CA LEU A 42 -3.36 -8.90 13.46
C LEU A 42 -2.34 -8.81 14.60
N LYS A 43 -1.06 -9.10 14.31
CA LYS A 43 0.02 -8.96 15.30
C LYS A 43 0.08 -7.54 15.86
N THR A 44 -0.04 -6.54 15.01
CA THR A 44 0.00 -5.13 15.41
C THR A 44 -1.23 -4.73 16.23
N LEU A 45 -2.43 -5.14 15.83
CA LEU A 45 -3.67 -4.83 16.55
C LEU A 45 -3.79 -5.55 17.91
N GLU A 46 -3.27 -6.77 18.03
CA GLU A 46 -3.50 -7.64 19.20
C GLU A 46 -2.30 -7.65 20.16
N ILE A 47 -1.06 -7.66 19.65
CA ILE A 47 0.14 -7.74 20.49
C ILE A 47 0.69 -6.36 20.81
N GLN A 48 0.85 -5.52 19.78
CA GLN A 48 1.39 -4.16 19.95
C GLN A 48 0.35 -3.18 20.48
N SER A 49 -0.92 -3.61 20.55
CA SER A 49 -2.04 -2.86 21.13
C SER A 49 -2.21 -1.45 20.55
N VAL A 50 -1.90 -1.28 19.26
CA VAL A 50 -2.20 -0.02 18.58
C VAL A 50 -3.71 0.18 18.49
N SER A 51 -4.16 1.43 18.57
CA SER A 51 -5.59 1.72 18.55
C SER A 51 -6.17 1.51 17.15
N HIS A 52 -5.43 1.86 16.11
CA HIS A 52 -5.88 1.81 14.72
C HIS A 52 -4.74 1.46 13.76
N ILE A 53 -5.10 0.78 12.67
CA ILE A 53 -4.21 0.56 11.52
C ILE A 53 -4.83 1.18 10.27
N THR A 54 -3.99 1.69 9.38
CA THR A 54 -4.39 2.19 8.06
C THR A 54 -3.87 1.25 7.00
N LEU A 55 -4.75 0.69 6.18
CA LEU A 55 -4.36 -0.05 4.98
C LEU A 55 -4.42 0.92 3.79
N GLU A 56 -3.27 1.16 3.17
CA GLU A 56 -3.17 2.05 2.01
C GLU A 56 -2.79 1.26 0.77
N ALA A 57 -3.44 1.58 -0.34
CA ALA A 57 -3.16 0.99 -1.64
C ALA A 57 -3.56 1.93 -2.76
N GLU A 58 -2.89 1.76 -3.89
CA GLU A 58 -3.14 2.46 -5.14
C GLU A 58 -3.17 1.46 -6.31
N GLY A 59 -3.81 1.85 -7.41
CA GLY A 59 -3.86 1.04 -8.63
C GLY A 59 -4.38 -0.39 -8.41
N GLU A 60 -3.65 -1.37 -8.95
CA GLU A 60 -4.03 -2.80 -8.86
C GLU A 60 -4.09 -3.36 -7.43
N ALA A 61 -3.43 -2.70 -6.46
CA ALA A 61 -3.40 -3.16 -5.08
C ALA A 61 -4.67 -2.82 -4.30
N THR A 62 -5.54 -1.94 -4.80
CA THR A 62 -6.75 -1.48 -4.08
C THR A 62 -7.70 -2.63 -3.75
N VAL A 63 -7.97 -3.53 -4.71
CA VAL A 63 -8.83 -4.72 -4.47
C VAL A 63 -8.21 -5.64 -3.41
N LYS A 64 -6.88 -5.74 -3.38
CA LYS A 64 -6.14 -6.51 -2.39
C LYS A 64 -6.26 -5.91 -1.00
N ALA A 65 -6.23 -4.58 -0.88
CA ALA A 65 -6.40 -3.90 0.40
C ALA A 65 -7.78 -4.16 1.01
N VAL A 66 -8.84 -4.12 0.20
CA VAL A 66 -10.20 -4.50 0.64
C VAL A 66 -10.22 -5.95 1.12
N THR A 67 -9.62 -6.86 0.36
CA THR A 67 -9.53 -8.28 0.76
C THR A 67 -8.79 -8.47 2.09
N CYS A 68 -7.67 -7.76 2.29
CA CYS A 68 -6.95 -7.76 3.55
C CYS A 68 -7.83 -7.23 4.70
N ALA A 69 -8.54 -6.10 4.50
CA ALA A 69 -9.42 -5.51 5.50
C ALA A 69 -10.52 -6.51 5.94
N GLU A 70 -11.19 -7.17 4.99
CA GLU A 70 -12.22 -8.16 5.29
C GLU A 70 -11.68 -9.36 6.06
N LEU A 71 -10.49 -9.86 5.69
CA LEU A 71 -9.86 -10.97 6.42
C LEU A 71 -9.41 -10.58 7.83
N ILE A 72 -8.91 -9.36 8.02
CA ILE A 72 -8.52 -8.85 9.34
C ILE A 72 -9.76 -8.75 10.24
N LYS A 73 -10.84 -8.12 9.77
CA LYS A 73 -12.10 -8.02 10.53
C LYS A 73 -12.66 -9.39 10.95
N ARG A 74 -12.57 -10.40 10.08
CA ARG A 74 -13.03 -11.76 10.39
C ARG A 74 -12.15 -12.49 11.40
N LYS A 75 -10.84 -12.19 11.44
CA LYS A 75 -9.86 -12.93 12.25
C LYS A 75 -9.53 -12.24 13.57
N CYS A 76 -9.73 -10.93 13.67
CA CYS A 76 -9.46 -10.19 14.88
C CYS A 76 -10.45 -10.60 15.98
N SER A 77 -9.92 -10.81 17.18
CA SER A 77 -10.69 -11.26 18.35
C SER A 77 -11.68 -10.23 18.90
N ARG A 78 -11.51 -8.94 18.56
CA ARG A 78 -12.34 -7.82 19.04
C ARG A 78 -13.07 -7.13 17.88
N PRO A 79 -14.24 -6.50 18.13
CA PRO A 79 -14.92 -5.71 17.11
C PRO A 79 -14.04 -4.54 16.64
N LEU A 80 -14.09 -4.26 15.34
CA LEU A 80 -13.37 -3.17 14.69
C LEU A 80 -14.36 -2.22 14.01
N HIS A 81 -14.19 -0.92 14.26
CA HIS A 81 -14.83 0.11 13.45
C HIS A 81 -14.01 0.32 12.18
N GLN A 82 -14.69 0.47 11.04
CA GLN A 82 -14.05 0.73 9.76
C GLN A 82 -14.37 2.14 9.28
N TYR A 83 -13.34 2.83 8.79
CA TYR A 83 -13.43 4.08 8.07
C TYR A 83 -12.69 3.91 6.74
N THR A 84 -13.29 4.34 5.64
CA THR A 84 -12.73 4.17 4.29
C THR A 84 -12.78 5.51 3.56
N THR A 85 -11.62 5.96 3.08
CA THR A 85 -11.46 7.14 2.24
C THR A 85 -11.01 6.73 0.85
N VAL A 86 -11.34 7.57 -0.12
CA VAL A 86 -10.85 7.47 -1.49
C VAL A 86 -10.16 8.79 -1.78
N ASP A 87 -8.89 8.71 -2.14
CA ASP A 87 -8.04 9.85 -2.43
C ASP A 87 -7.44 9.70 -3.84
N THR A 88 -6.96 10.80 -4.39
CA THR A 88 -6.30 10.82 -5.71
C THR A 88 -4.80 10.95 -5.52
N VAL A 89 -4.04 10.13 -6.23
CA VAL A 89 -2.58 10.21 -6.31
C VAL A 89 -2.18 10.36 -7.78
N SER A 90 -1.18 11.20 -8.03
CA SER A 90 -0.61 11.37 -9.36
C SER A 90 0.66 10.55 -9.47
N GLN A 91 0.72 9.66 -10.47
CA GLN A 91 1.92 8.90 -10.81
C GLN A 91 2.41 9.34 -12.19
N THR A 92 3.68 9.73 -12.27
CA THR A 92 4.33 10.14 -13.52
C THR A 92 5.34 9.07 -13.92
N GLU A 93 5.24 8.59 -15.16
CA GLU A 93 6.18 7.61 -15.74
C GLU A 93 7.05 8.29 -16.80
N ILE A 94 8.37 8.14 -16.69
CA ILE A 94 9.34 8.63 -17.67
C ILE A 94 9.86 7.46 -18.48
N TRP A 95 9.85 7.61 -19.81
CA TRP A 95 10.23 6.56 -20.75
C TRP A 95 11.43 7.03 -21.58
N ASP A 96 12.54 6.30 -21.51
CA ASP A 96 13.73 6.58 -22.32
C ASP A 96 13.67 5.79 -23.63
N ALA A 97 13.99 6.43 -24.74
CA ALA A 97 14.12 5.75 -26.04
C ALA A 97 15.28 4.75 -25.98
N THR A 98 15.05 3.51 -26.45
CA THR A 98 16.10 2.47 -26.49
C THR A 98 17.02 2.59 -27.70
N GLN A 99 16.71 3.50 -28.64
CA GLN A 99 17.50 3.78 -29.82
C GLN A 99 17.71 5.30 -29.99
N PRO A 100 18.93 5.75 -30.35
CA PRO A 100 19.28 7.17 -30.44
C PRO A 100 18.63 7.92 -31.61
N SER A 101 17.92 7.24 -32.52
CA SER A 101 17.21 7.86 -33.65
C SER A 101 15.75 8.19 -33.35
N LEU A 102 15.29 7.97 -32.11
CA LEU A 102 13.91 8.18 -31.67
C LEU A 102 13.78 9.30 -30.62
N ASP A 103 14.86 10.04 -30.38
CA ASP A 103 14.94 11.19 -29.47
C ASP A 103 14.55 12.49 -30.18
#